data_AF-A0A7C8AQC4-F1
#
_entry.id   AF-A0A7C8AQC4-F1
#
_cell.length_a   1.000
_cell.length_b   1.000
_cell.length_c   1.000
_cell.angle_alpha   90.00
_cell.angle_beta   90.00
_cell.angle_gamma   90.00
#
_symmetry.space_group_name_H-M   'P 1'
#
loop_
_entity.id
_entity.type
_entity.pdbx_description
1 polymer ?
#
loop_
_entity_poly.entity_id
_entity_poly.type
_entity_poly.pdbx_seq_one_letter_code
_entity_poly.pdbx_strand_id
1 'polypeptide(L)'
;MDATLVSVARLEVSFILIGMAIVVAYQMLTGRINVRGLLSDTEDGSFSVSRAQLLVLSLVGLILFIARVAGSQTGTLPDVPQELLLAVGGSNGVYLLVKGRRLLASLFKG
;
A
#
# COMPACT_ATOMS: atom_id res chain seq x y z
N MET A 1 -27.58 -4.97 21.49
CA MET A 1 -26.70 -6.03 20.97
C MET A 1 -25.79 -6.44 22.10
N ASP A 2 -25.86 -7.70 22.52
CA ASP A 2 -25.11 -8.19 23.67
C ASP A 2 -23.60 -8.19 23.40
N ALA A 3 -22.80 -7.81 24.40
CA ALA A 3 -21.34 -7.63 24.28
C ALA A 3 -20.60 -8.90 23.79
N THR A 4 -21.21 -10.07 23.98
CA THR A 4 -20.72 -11.37 23.52
C THR A 4 -20.79 -11.50 21.99
N LEU A 5 -21.88 -11.06 21.35
CA LEU A 5 -22.06 -11.15 19.90
C LEU A 5 -21.06 -10.28 19.15
N VAL A 6 -20.80 -9.06 19.64
CA VAL A 6 -19.83 -8.14 19.02
C VAL A 6 -18.40 -8.69 19.13
N SER A 7 -18.07 -9.34 20.25
CA SER A 7 -16.75 -9.92 20.47
C SER A 7 -16.50 -11.13 19.58
N VAL A 8 -17.49 -12.02 19.44
CA VAL A 8 -17.41 -13.18 18.54
C VAL A 8 -17.31 -12.74 17.09
N ALA A 9 -18.13 -11.78 16.66
CA ALA A 9 -18.07 -11.24 15.29
C ALA A 9 -16.70 -10.61 14.98
N ARG A 10 -16.12 -9.86 15.94
CA ARG A 10 -14.78 -9.28 15.77
C ARG A 10 -13.70 -10.36 15.62
N LEU A 11 -13.75 -11.40 16.46
CA LEU A 11 -12.81 -12.52 16.40
C LEU A 11 -12.88 -13.23 15.04
N GLU A 12 -14.09 -13.54 14.57
CA GLU A 12 -14.30 -14.24 13.30
C GLU A 12 -13.77 -13.42 12.12
N VAL A 13 -14.09 -12.13 12.06
CA VAL A 13 -13.58 -11.22 11.02
C VAL A 13 -12.06 -11.12 11.07
N SER A 14 -11.47 -10.93 12.26
CA SER A 14 -10.02 -10.87 12.42
C SER A 14 -9.35 -12.18 11.99
N PHE A 15 -9.93 -13.33 12.35
CA PHE A 15 -9.41 -14.63 11.96
C PHE A 15 -9.41 -14.82 10.44
N ILE A 16 -10.51 -14.43 9.77
CA ILE A 16 -10.61 -14.50 8.30
C ILE A 16 -9.57 -13.59 7.64
N LEU A 17 -9.43 -12.34 8.10
CA LEU A 17 -8.49 -11.38 7.53
C LEU A 17 -7.03 -11.82 7.70
N ILE A 18 -6.66 -12.28 8.90
CA ILE A 18 -5.31 -12.79 9.19
C ILE A 18 -5.05 -14.06 8.38
N GLY A 19 -6.02 -14.99 8.34
CA GLY A 19 -5.92 -16.21 7.54
C GLY A 19 -5.71 -15.92 6.06
N MET A 20 -6.47 -14.97 5.49
CA MET A 20 -6.32 -14.57 4.09
C MET A 20 -4.96 -13.92 3.83
N ALA A 21 -4.49 -13.06 4.72
CA ALA A 21 -3.16 -12.44 4.62
C ALA A 21 -2.03 -13.49 4.64
N ILE A 22 -2.12 -14.47 5.54
CA ILE A 22 -1.16 -15.59 5.62
C ILE A 22 -1.20 -16.43 4.34
N VAL A 23 -2.39 -16.77 3.84
CA VAL A 23 -2.54 -17.55 2.61
C VAL A 23 -1.94 -16.82 1.41
N VAL A 24 -2.19 -15.51 1.27
CA VAL A 24 -1.59 -14.69 0.20
C VAL A 24 -0.07 -14.65 0.35
N ALA A 25 0.46 -14.38 1.54
CA ALA A 25 1.90 -14.38 1.80
C ALA A 25 2.55 -15.74 1.49
N TYR A 26 1.91 -16.84 1.90
CA TYR A 26 2.35 -18.19 1.59
C TYR A 26 2.35 -18.47 0.09
N GLN A 27 1.32 -18.02 -0.63
CA GLN A 27 1.24 -18.14 -2.09
C GLN A 27 2.30 -17.30 -2.82
N MET A 28 2.67 -16.14 -2.27
CA MET A 28 3.80 -15.34 -2.77
C MET A 28 5.13 -16.07 -2.57
N LEU A 29 5.36 -16.67 -1.41
CA LEU A 29 6.60 -17.41 -1.09
C LEU A 29 6.74 -18.73 -1.86
N THR A 30 5.63 -19.43 -2.08
CA THR A 30 5.60 -20.68 -2.87
C THR A 30 5.62 -20.44 -4.38
N GLY A 31 5.61 -19.17 -4.82
CA GLY A 31 5.64 -18.81 -6.23
C GLY A 31 4.34 -19.08 -6.99
N ARG A 32 3.25 -19.43 -6.28
CA ARG A 32 1.91 -19.53 -6.88
C ARG A 32 1.39 -18.16 -7.33
N ILE A 33 1.71 -17.12 -6.57
CA ILE A 33 1.58 -15.73 -7.00
C ILE A 33 2.92 -15.33 -7.62
N ASN A 34 2.91 -15.06 -8.93
CA ASN A 34 4.10 -14.63 -9.63
C ASN A 34 4.43 -13.17 -9.26
N VAL A 35 5.39 -12.99 -8.36
CA VAL A 35 5.91 -11.67 -7.97
C VAL A 35 7.11 -11.23 -8.82
N ARG A 36 7.53 -12.03 -9.82
CA ARG A 36 8.62 -11.64 -10.73
C ARG A 36 8.17 -10.47 -11.59
N GLY A 37 9.00 -9.44 -11.65
CA GLY A 37 8.69 -8.22 -12.39
C GLY A 37 7.75 -7.25 -11.67
N LEU A 38 7.40 -7.50 -10.40
CA LEU A 38 6.57 -6.59 -9.60
C LEU A 38 7.16 -5.17 -9.58
N LEU A 39 8.49 -5.08 -9.46
CA LEU A 39 9.23 -3.82 -9.46
C LEU A 39 9.93 -3.54 -10.79
N SER A 40 9.67 -4.32 -11.82
CA SER A 40 10.25 -4.10 -13.15
C SER A 40 9.29 -3.29 -14.01
N ASP A 41 9.81 -2.46 -14.90
CA ASP A 41 9.00 -1.79 -15.91
C ASP A 41 8.63 -2.77 -17.03
N THR A 42 7.45 -2.56 -17.64
CA THR A 42 6.95 -3.46 -18.69
C THR A 42 7.68 -3.25 -20.02
N GLU A 43 8.23 -2.05 -20.24
CA GLU A 43 8.91 -1.70 -21.50
C GLU A 43 10.33 -2.29 -21.59
N ASP A 44 11.15 -2.10 -20.56
CA ASP A 44 12.58 -2.46 -20.61
C ASP A 44 12.98 -3.57 -19.61
N GLY A 45 12.05 -4.05 -18.79
CA GLY A 45 12.36 -4.98 -17.68
C GLY A 45 13.23 -4.37 -16.57
N SER A 46 13.63 -3.11 -16.72
CA SER A 46 14.46 -2.34 -15.78
C SER A 46 13.70 -2.03 -14.50
N PHE A 47 14.42 -1.69 -13.43
CA PHE A 47 13.79 -1.39 -12.14
C PHE A 47 12.92 -0.12 -12.21
N SER A 48 11.62 -0.28 -11.95
CA SER A 48 10.63 0.78 -11.96
C SER A 48 10.52 1.42 -10.58
N VAL A 49 11.17 2.58 -10.43
CA VAL A 49 11.16 3.38 -9.20
C VAL A 49 9.74 3.74 -8.77
N SER A 50 8.82 4.00 -9.70
CA SER A 50 7.42 4.32 -9.40
C SER A 50 6.66 3.14 -8.80
N ARG A 51 6.89 1.91 -9.29
CA ARG A 51 6.27 0.70 -8.69
C ARG A 51 6.79 0.45 -7.29
N ALA A 52 8.10 0.65 -7.08
CA ALA A 52 8.70 0.56 -5.74
C ALA A 52 8.16 1.63 -4.80
N GLN A 53 8.03 2.87 -5.27
CA GLN A 53 7.45 3.98 -4.51
C GLN A 53 5.99 3.69 -4.10
N LEU A 54 5.17 3.19 -5.03
CA LEU A 54 3.79 2.80 -4.73
C LEU A 54 3.74 1.68 -3.68
N LEU A 55 4.57 0.64 -3.84
CA LEU A 55 4.60 -0.47 -2.88
C LEU A 55 4.99 -0.02 -1.47
N VAL A 56 6.06 0.78 -1.35
CA VAL A 56 6.52 1.29 -0.05
C VAL A 56 5.46 2.20 0.57
N LEU A 57 4.86 3.10 -0.23
CA LEU A 57 3.84 4.02 0.25
C LEU A 57 2.59 3.26 0.75
N SER A 58 2.15 2.22 0.03
CA SER A 58 1.05 1.35 0.46
C SER A 58 1.38 0.60 1.74
N LEU A 59 2.59 0.07 1.88
CA LEU A 59 3.02 -0.64 3.10
C LEU A 59 3.10 0.30 4.30
N VAL A 60 3.69 1.49 4.14
CA VAL A 60 3.74 2.49 5.20
C VAL A 60 2.33 2.92 5.60
N GLY A 61 1.46 3.17 4.62
CA GLY A 61 0.07 3.53 4.88
C GLY A 61 -0.69 2.44 5.65
N LEU A 62 -0.49 1.17 5.28
CA LEU A 62 -1.07 0.02 5.98
C LEU A 62 -0.60 -0.06 7.43
N ILE A 63 0.71 0.05 7.68
CA ILE A 63 1.29 -0.04 9.03
C ILE A 63 0.74 1.09 9.92
N LEU A 64 0.72 2.32 9.40
CA LEU A 64 0.18 3.47 10.12
C LEU A 64 -1.31 3.30 10.42
N PHE A 65 -2.09 2.80 9.45
CA PHE A 65 -3.51 2.53 9.65
C PHE A 65 -3.75 1.49 10.73
N ILE A 66 -3.04 0.35 10.69
CA ILE A 66 -3.16 -0.70 11.71
C ILE A 66 -2.78 -0.17 13.09
N ALA A 67 -1.70 0.61 13.21
CA ALA A 67 -1.27 1.20 14.47
C ALA A 67 -2.34 2.16 15.06
N ARG A 68 -3.00 2.96 14.20
CA ARG A 68 -4.07 3.86 14.63
C ARG A 68 -5.34 3.11 15.03
N VAL A 69 -5.72 2.08 14.29
CA VAL A 69 -6.86 1.22 14.64
C VAL A 69 -6.60 0.48 15.96
N ALA A 70 -5.38 -0.01 16.19
CA ALA A 70 -5.01 -0.69 17.42
C ALA A 70 -5.01 0.27 18.64
N GLY A 71 -4.69 1.55 18.43
CA GLY A 71 -4.73 2.58 19.47
C GLY A 71 -6.11 3.23 19.67
N SER A 72 -7.03 3.13 18.70
CA SER A 72 -8.36 3.72 18.78
C SER A 72 -9.31 2.84 19.60
N GLN A 73 -9.87 3.39 20.67
CA GLN A 73 -10.89 2.71 21.48
C GLN A 73 -12.32 2.98 20.97
N THR A 74 -12.48 3.94 20.07
CA THR A 74 -13.76 4.26 19.44
C THR A 74 -13.96 3.34 18.24
N GLY A 75 -15.15 2.75 18.09
CA GLY A 75 -15.53 1.93 16.93
C GLY A 75 -15.69 2.72 15.62
N THR A 76 -14.98 3.83 15.48
CA THR A 76 -15.02 4.76 14.35
C THR A 76 -13.76 4.58 13.53
N LEU A 77 -13.81 4.85 12.23
CA LEU A 77 -12.59 4.92 11.44
C LEU A 77 -11.68 6.02 12.02
N PRO A 78 -10.38 5.73 12.21
CA PRO A 78 -9.44 6.77 12.62
C PRO A 78 -9.27 7.79 11.50
N ASP A 79 -9.17 9.06 11.87
CA ASP A 79 -8.89 10.14 10.92
C ASP A 79 -7.56 9.91 10.23
N VAL A 80 -7.52 10.26 8.94
CA VAL A 80 -6.32 10.09 8.11
C VAL A 80 -5.25 11.10 8.57
N PRO A 81 -4.05 10.64 8.98
CA PRO A 81 -2.99 11.54 9.40
C PRO A 81 -2.56 12.46 8.26
N GLN A 82 -2.33 13.73 8.57
CA GLN A 82 -1.88 14.72 7.60
C GLN A 82 -0.50 14.38 7.03
N GLU A 83 0.33 13.67 7.79
CA GLU A 83 1.63 13.15 7.35
C GLU A 83 1.47 12.15 6.20
N LEU A 84 0.43 11.32 6.24
CA LEU A 84 0.15 10.33 5.19
C LEU A 84 -0.39 11.01 3.94
N LEU A 85 -1.23 12.03 4.08
CA LEU A 85 -1.67 12.88 2.98
C LEU A 85 -0.49 13.61 2.32
N LEU A 86 0.43 14.17 3.12
CA LEU A 86 1.64 14.83 2.62
C LEU A 86 2.60 13.83 1.96
N ALA A 87 2.76 12.64 2.50
CA ALA A 87 3.58 11.59 1.90
C ALA A 87 3.00 11.16 0.54
N VAL A 88 1.68 10.92 0.46
CA VAL A 88 1.01 10.56 -0.81
C VAL A 88 1.10 11.70 -1.82
N GLY A 89 0.74 12.92 -1.42
CA GLY A 89 0.79 14.11 -2.29
C GLY A 89 2.20 14.43 -2.77
N GLY A 90 3.18 14.40 -1.85
CA GLY A 90 4.59 14.62 -2.16
C GLY A 90 5.16 13.56 -3.10
N SER A 91 4.80 12.29 -2.89
CA SER A 91 5.24 11.19 -3.75
C SER A 91 4.73 11.35 -5.20
N ASN A 92 3.48 11.82 -5.38
CA ASN A 92 2.92 12.14 -6.69
C ASN A 92 3.58 13.38 -7.31
N GLY A 93 3.86 14.41 -6.50
CA GLY A 93 4.58 15.61 -6.94
C GLY A 93 5.98 15.29 -7.49
N VAL A 94 6.76 14.48 -6.76
CA VAL A 94 8.08 14.02 -7.22
C VAL A 94 7.97 13.20 -8.50
N TYR A 95 6.99 12.30 -8.60
CA TYR A 95 6.75 11.52 -9.82
C TYR A 95 6.45 12.42 -11.03
N LEU A 96 5.57 13.41 -10.87
CA LEU A 96 5.22 14.36 -11.92
C LEU A 96 6.41 15.23 -12.35
N LEU A 97 7.25 15.67 -11.41
CA LEU A 97 8.46 16.43 -11.72
C LEU A 97 9.45 15.60 -12.55
N VAL A 98 9.72 14.36 -12.15
CA VAL A 98 10.65 13.47 -12.85
C VAL A 98 10.13 13.14 -14.26
N LYS A 99 8.83 12.87 -14.40
CA LYS A 99 8.22 12.55 -15.70
C LYS A 99 8.12 13.78 -16.59
N GLY A 100 7.67 14.90 -16.04
CA GLY A 100 7.58 16.18 -16.73
C GLY A 100 8.93 16.65 -17.28
N ARG A 101 10.01 16.50 -16.50
CA ARG A 101 11.37 16.82 -16.97
C ARG A 101 11.79 15.97 -18.17
N ARG A 102 11.46 14.67 -18.21
CA ARG A 102 11.77 13.82 -19.37
C ARG A 102 11.00 14.26 -20.61
N LEU A 103 9.72 14.60 -20.46
CA LEU A 103 8.88 15.10 -21.56
C LEU A 103 9.38 16.45 -22.09
N LEU A 104 9.77 17.36 -21.19
CA LEU A 104 10.37 18.63 -21.58
C LEU A 104 11.69 18.40 -22.34
N ALA A 105 12.56 17.51 -21.82
CA ALA A 105 13.81 17.18 -22.47
C ALA A 105 13.64 16.49 -23.84
N SER A 106 12.55 15.74 -24.06
CA SER A 106 12.25 15.17 -25.38
C SER A 106 11.73 16.21 -26.38
N LEU A 107 11.05 17.26 -25.92
CA LEU A 107 10.56 18.34 -26.79
C LEU A 107 11.69 19.25 -27.33
N PHE A 108 12.77 19.42 -26.58
CA PHE A 108 13.94 20.20 -27.00
C PHE A 108 14.98 19.41 -27.81
N LYS A 109 14.77 18.09 -27.99
CA LYS A 109 15.68 17.19 -28.72
C LYS A 109 15.18 16.80 -30.13
N GLY A 110 14.03 17.31 -30.56
CA GLY A 110 13.54 17.22 -31.95
C GLY A 110 13.83 18.50 -32.70
#